data_AF-A0A9X1LRU0-F1
#
_entry.id   AF-A0A9X1LRU0-F1
#
_cell.length_a   1.000
_cell.length_b   1.000
_cell.length_c   1.000
_cell.angle_alpha   90.00
_cell.angle_beta   90.00
_cell.angle_gamma   90.00
#
_symmetry.space_group_name_H-M   'P 1'
#
loop_
_entity.id
_entity.type
_entity.pdbx_description
1 polymer ?
#
loop_
_entity_poly.entity_id
_entity_poly.type
_entity_poly.pdbx_seq_one_letter_code
_entity_poly.pdbx_strand_id
1 'polypeptide(L)'
;MTTDDLPHRGAEWEVIAISRTSLRICDPARSVSDASRLIAYVDRTDIGTYDVLWLRSPCPPRSRYRTLNELLAELDEAVSGGSASRADRPTRIAHHPPRY
;
A
#
# COMPACT_ATOMS: atom_id res chain seq x y z
N MET A 1 -21.77 -2.43 19.11
CA MET A 1 -21.29 -2.07 17.76
C MET A 1 -19.79 -2.34 17.76
N THR A 2 -19.40 -3.55 17.38
CA THR A 2 -17.99 -3.98 17.41
C THR A 2 -17.68 -4.44 16.00
N THR A 3 -16.65 -3.80 15.44
CA THR A 3 -16.11 -3.94 14.09
C THR A 3 -16.14 -5.38 13.58
N ASP A 4 -16.75 -5.53 12.42
CA ASP A 4 -16.82 -6.72 11.59
C ASP A 4 -15.38 -7.12 11.19
N ASP A 5 -14.79 -8.02 11.97
CA ASP A 5 -13.60 -8.79 11.61
C ASP A 5 -14.03 -9.82 10.57
N LEU A 6 -14.25 -9.38 9.33
CA LEU A 6 -14.43 -10.31 8.23
C LEU A 6 -13.08 -10.97 7.96
N PRO A 7 -13.02 -12.32 7.91
CA PRO A 7 -11.82 -13.00 7.46
C PRO A 7 -11.53 -12.50 6.04
N HIS A 8 -10.34 -11.91 5.84
CA HIS A 8 -9.82 -11.50 4.54
C HIS A 8 -9.63 -12.76 3.69
N ARG A 9 -10.73 -13.23 3.10
CA ARG A 9 -10.83 -14.51 2.42
C ARG A 9 -10.16 -14.33 1.05
N GLY A 10 -8.83 -14.47 1.02
CA GLY A 10 -7.99 -14.46 -0.18
C GLY A 10 -8.34 -13.31 -1.11
N ALA A 11 -7.92 -12.09 -0.78
CA ALA A 11 -8.18 -10.94 -1.62
C ALA A 11 -7.50 -11.15 -2.98
N GLU A 12 -8.28 -11.56 -3.99
CA GLU A 12 -7.87 -11.46 -5.39
C GLU A 12 -7.71 -9.97 -5.70
N TRP A 13 -6.52 -9.43 -5.42
CA TRP A 13 -6.22 -8.02 -5.61
C TRP A 13 -6.53 -7.61 -7.05
N GLU A 14 -7.30 -6.54 -7.21
CA GLU A 14 -7.71 -6.08 -8.53
C GLU A 14 -6.55 -5.26 -9.14
N VAL A 15 -5.84 -5.84 -10.10
CA VAL A 15 -4.74 -5.18 -10.81
C VAL A 15 -5.27 -4.54 -12.09
N ILE A 16 -5.30 -3.21 -12.15
CA ILE A 16 -5.83 -2.45 -13.29
C ILE A 16 -4.68 -1.74 -14.00
N ALA A 17 -4.57 -1.95 -15.31
CA ALA A 17 -3.62 -1.20 -16.13
C ALA A 17 -4.05 0.27 -16.28
N ILE A 18 -3.13 1.20 -15.97
CA ILE A 18 -3.28 2.64 -16.23
C ILE A 18 -2.63 2.98 -17.57
N SER A 19 -1.47 2.37 -17.83
CA SER A 19 -0.68 2.58 -19.04
C SER A 19 -0.01 1.26 -19.47
N ARG A 20 0.85 1.31 -20.49
CA ARG A 20 1.62 0.14 -20.94
C ARG A 20 2.63 -0.36 -19.89
N THR A 21 3.06 0.52 -18.98
CA THR A 21 4.06 0.22 -17.95
C THR A 21 3.52 0.43 -16.54
N SER A 22 2.38 1.09 -16.38
CA SER A 22 1.87 1.49 -15.07
C SER A 22 0.56 0.77 -14.75
N LEU A 23 0.45 0.29 -13.52
CA LEU A 23 -0.68 -0.45 -12.98
C LEU A 23 -1.10 0.18 -11.64
N ARG A 24 -2.35 -0.02 -11.25
CA ARG A 24 -2.84 0.20 -9.88
C ARG A 24 -3.35 -1.09 -9.29
N ILE A 25 -3.17 -1.23 -7.99
CA ILE A 25 -3.69 -2.35 -7.21
C ILE A 25 -4.83 -1.82 -6.34
N CYS A 26 -5.99 -2.43 -6.48
CA CYS A 26 -7.20 -2.09 -5.76
C CYS A 26 -7.68 -3.25 -4.88
N ASP A 27 -8.26 -2.89 -3.74
CA ASP A 27 -8.95 -3.81 -2.85
C ASP A 27 -10.42 -3.92 -3.28
N PRO A 28 -10.84 -5.05 -3.90
CA PRO A 28 -12.21 -5.20 -4.40
C PRO A 28 -13.24 -5.26 -3.27
N ALA A 29 -12.82 -5.52 -2.02
CA ALA A 29 -13.70 -5.48 -0.86
C ALA A 29 -14.23 -4.06 -0.57
N ARG A 30 -13.62 -3.02 -1.14
CA ARG A 30 -13.98 -1.60 -0.93
C ARG A 30 -14.71 -1.00 -2.12
N SER A 31 -15.63 -0.09 -1.80
CA SER A 31 -16.39 0.67 -2.81
C SER A 31 -15.46 1.49 -3.71
N VAL A 32 -15.86 1.69 -4.97
CA VAL A 32 -15.13 2.52 -5.95
C VAL A 32 -14.93 3.96 -5.46
N SER A 33 -15.86 4.49 -4.66
CA SER A 33 -15.76 5.84 -4.10
C SER A 33 -14.90 5.92 -2.83
N ASP A 34 -14.47 4.78 -2.27
CA ASP A 34 -13.61 4.76 -1.09
C ASP A 34 -12.15 5.00 -1.50
N ALA A 35 -11.53 6.04 -0.96
CA ALA A 35 -10.13 6.35 -1.24
C ALA A 35 -9.19 5.21 -0.78
N SER A 36 -9.59 4.46 0.25
CA SER A 36 -8.81 3.32 0.75
C SER A 36 -8.90 2.07 -0.13
N ARG A 37 -9.74 2.09 -1.18
CA ARG A 37 -9.75 1.04 -2.22
C ARG A 37 -8.41 0.96 -2.93
N LEU A 38 -7.74 2.08 -3.14
CA LEU A 38 -6.45 2.11 -3.83
C LEU A 38 -5.33 1.76 -2.85
N ILE A 39 -4.63 0.66 -3.14
CA ILE A 39 -3.58 0.11 -2.29
C ILE A 39 -2.20 0.63 -2.72
N ALA A 40 -1.90 0.52 -4.01
CA ALA A 40 -0.60 0.89 -4.55
C ALA A 40 -0.66 1.29 -6.02
N TYR A 41 0.31 2.10 -6.42
CA TYR A 41 0.70 2.28 -7.82
C TYR A 41 1.93 1.45 -8.11
N VAL A 42 1.96 0.83 -9.27
CA VAL A 42 3.08 0.02 -9.75
C VAL A 42 3.53 0.58 -11.08
N ASP A 43 4.83 0.80 -11.24
CA ASP A 43 5.42 1.20 -12.50
C ASP A 43 6.51 0.20 -12.91
N ARG A 44 6.45 -0.25 -14.15
CA ARG A 44 7.43 -1.15 -14.75
C ARG A 44 8.56 -0.33 -15.35
N THR A 45 9.72 -0.44 -14.73
CA THR A 45 10.98 0.14 -15.19
C THR A 45 11.49 -0.53 -16.48
N ASP A 46 12.32 0.18 -17.26
CA ASP A 46 12.97 -0.34 -18.47
C ASP A 46 13.81 -1.61 -18.23
N ILE A 47 14.34 -1.79 -17.02
CA ILE A 47 15.11 -2.98 -16.61
C ILE A 47 14.22 -4.18 -16.21
N GLY A 48 12.90 -4.07 -16.42
CA GLY A 48 11.94 -5.13 -16.15
C GLY A 48 11.56 -5.32 -14.68
N THR A 49 11.97 -4.40 -13.80
CA THR A 49 11.55 -4.39 -12.39
C THR A 49 10.29 -3.57 -12.17
N TYR A 50 9.58 -3.84 -11.08
CA TYR A 50 8.38 -3.12 -10.67
C TYR A 50 8.70 -2.21 -9.50
N ASP A 51 8.61 -0.90 -9.70
CA ASP A 51 8.64 0.11 -8.64
C ASP A 51 7.21 0.28 -8.10
N VAL A 52 7.04 0.19 -6.79
CA VAL A 52 5.74 0.21 -6.13
C VAL A 52 5.68 1.37 -5.18
N LEU A 53 4.66 2.21 -5.33
CA LEU A 53 4.31 3.28 -4.40
C LEU A 53 3.10 2.82 -3.59
N TRP A 54 3.32 2.52 -2.32
CA TRP A 54 2.27 2.10 -1.41
C TRP A 54 1.52 3.31 -0.85
N LEU A 55 0.20 3.23 -0.81
CA LEU A 55 -0.66 4.30 -0.30
C LEU A 55 -1.26 3.99 1.08
N ARG A 56 -1.08 2.76 1.57
CA ARG A 56 -1.58 2.32 2.88
C ARG A 56 -0.45 1.96 3.83
N SER A 57 -0.56 2.43 5.06
CA SER A 57 0.24 1.93 6.18
C SER A 57 -0.28 0.54 6.61
N PRO A 58 0.59 -0.39 7.02
CA PRO A 58 1.99 -0.21 7.41
C PRO A 58 3.04 -0.42 6.29
N CYS A 59 2.65 -0.44 5.01
CA CYS A 59 3.61 -0.67 3.94
C CYS A 59 4.66 0.47 3.86
N PRO A 60 5.93 0.15 3.51
CA PRO A 60 6.94 1.18 3.28
C PRO A 60 6.48 2.13 2.17
N PRO A 61 6.94 3.39 2.11
CA PRO A 61 6.44 4.34 1.11
C PRO A 61 6.74 3.88 -0.32
N ARG A 62 7.86 3.19 -0.55
CA ARG A 62 8.22 2.61 -1.85
C ARG A 62 8.91 1.26 -1.68
N SER A 63 8.61 0.33 -2.58
CA SER A 63 9.26 -0.98 -2.70
C SER A 63 9.61 -1.29 -4.15
N ARG A 64 10.53 -2.24 -4.36
CA ARG A 64 10.88 -2.75 -5.69
C ARG A 64 10.80 -4.26 -5.72
N TYR A 65 10.21 -4.79 -6.78
CA TYR A 65 10.04 -6.23 -6.99
C TYR A 65 10.53 -6.65 -8.37
N ARG A 66 10.99 -7.90 -8.49
CA ARG A 66 11.36 -8.48 -9.80
C ARG A 66 10.14 -8.97 -10.54
N THR A 67 9.13 -9.47 -9.82
CA THR A 67 7.90 -9.98 -10.39
C THR A 67 6.67 -9.41 -9.70
N LEU A 68 5.54 -9.38 -10.42
CA LEU A 68 4.26 -9.00 -9.84
C LEU A 68 3.79 -10.01 -8.78
N ASN A 69 4.16 -11.29 -8.92
CA ASN A 69 3.78 -12.33 -7.96
C ASN A 69 4.43 -12.12 -6.59
N GLU A 70 5.71 -11.73 -6.55
CA GLU A 70 6.40 -11.38 -5.29
C GLU A 70 5.73 -10.19 -4.60
N LEU A 71 5.33 -9.18 -5.37
CA LEU A 71 4.60 -8.03 -4.86
C LEU A 71 3.29 -8.46 -4.20
N LEU A 72 2.49 -9.28 -4.90
CA LEU A 72 1.17 -9.70 -4.41
C LEU A 72 1.29 -10.63 -3.18
N ALA A 73 2.32 -11.47 -3.11
CA ALA A 73 2.60 -12.29 -1.95
C ALA A 73 2.95 -11.44 -0.72
N GLU A 74 3.83 -10.45 -0.87
CA GLU A 74 4.17 -9.52 0.22
C GLU A 74 2.97 -8.67 0.66
N LEU A 75 2.08 -8.31 -0.27
CA LEU A 75 0.84 -7.62 0.06
C LEU A 75 -0.11 -8.51 0.87
N ASP A 76 -0.25 -9.78 0.50
CA ASP A 76 -1.06 -10.75 1.25
C ASP A 76 -0.49 -10.93 2.68
N GLU A 77 0.82 -11.11 2.81
CA GLU A 77 1.50 -11.20 4.10
C GLU A 77 1.34 -9.92 4.94
N ALA A 78 1.43 -8.74 4.33
CA ALA A 78 1.26 -7.46 5.04
C ALA A 78 -0.17 -7.24 5.55
N VAL A 79 -1.18 -7.77 4.86
CA VAL A 79 -2.60 -7.70 5.26
C VAL A 79 -2.94 -8.78 6.26
N SER A 80 -2.51 -10.02 6.03
CA SER A 80 -2.68 -11.17 6.92
C SER A 80 -1.93 -11.01 8.24
N GLY A 81 -0.74 -10.38 8.21
CA GLY A 81 0.09 -10.07 9.37
C GLY A 81 -0.38 -8.85 10.18
N GLY A 82 -1.62 -8.39 10.00
CA GLY A 82 -2.19 -7.19 10.60
C GLY A 82 -2.12 -7.12 12.14
N SER A 83 -0.97 -6.74 12.68
CA SER A 83 -0.81 -6.11 14.00
C SER A 83 0.60 -5.56 14.18
N ALA A 84 0.73 -4.23 14.02
CA ALA A 84 1.50 -3.32 14.89
C ALA A 84 2.15 -2.17 14.09
N SER A 85 1.39 -1.11 13.86
CA SER A 85 1.89 0.19 14.29
C SER A 85 0.69 1.07 14.64
N ARG A 86 0.31 0.97 15.91
CA ARG A 86 -0.66 1.86 16.56
C ARG A 86 -0.10 3.28 16.46
N ALA A 87 -0.63 4.08 15.54
CA ALA A 87 -0.46 5.53 15.41
C ALA A 87 0.80 6.07 16.10
N ASP A 88 1.94 6.07 15.40
CA ASP A 88 3.13 6.75 15.90
C ASP A 88 2.78 8.23 16.09
N ARG A 89 2.94 8.70 17.34
CA ARG A 89 2.64 10.08 17.71
C ARG A 89 3.39 11.00 16.75
N PRO A 90 2.73 11.99 16.10
CA PRO A 90 3.41 12.88 15.17
C PRO A 90 4.65 13.48 15.84
N THR A 91 5.80 13.32 15.19
CA THR A 91 7.08 13.79 15.73
C THR A 91 6.99 15.29 15.97
N ARG A 92 7.23 15.72 17.21
CA ARG A 92 7.14 17.15 17.57
C ARG A 92 8.24 17.91 16.82
N ILE A 93 7.86 18.87 15.99
CA ILE A 93 8.80 19.75 15.29
C ILE A 93 9.61 20.52 16.34
N ALA A 94 10.94 20.47 16.25
CA ALA A 94 11.81 21.26 17.12
C ALA A 94 11.62 22.76 16.80
N HIS A 95 11.19 23.54 17.79
CA HIS A 95 11.14 24.99 17.64
C HIS A 95 12.57 25.54 17.67
N HIS A 96 13.04 26.02 16.54
CA HIS A 96 14.29 26.77 16.45
C HIS A 96 13.98 28.28 16.60
N PRO A 97 14.54 28.97 17.60
CA PRO A 97 14.39 30.42 17.71
C PRO A 97 15.12 31.12 16.56
N PRO A 98 14.62 32.28 16.09
CA PRO A 98 15.33 33.08 15.10
C PRO A 98 16.70 33.50 15.64
N ARG A 99 17.75 33.29 14.84
CA ARG A 99 19.08 33.84 15.12
C ARG A 99 19.06 35.32 14.74
N TYR A 100 19.33 36.19 15.71
CA TYR A 100 19.71 37.59 15.49
C TYR A 100 21.20 37.68 15.14
#